data_AF-A0A4U5NVS4-F1
#
_entry.id   AF-A0A4U5NVS4-F1
#
_cell.length_a   1.000
_cell.length_b   1.000
_cell.length_c   1.000
_cell.angle_alpha   90.00
_cell.angle_beta   90.00
_cell.angle_gamma   90.00
#
_symmetry.space_group_name_H-M   'P 1'
#
loop_
_entity.id
_entity.type
_entity.pdbx_description
1 polymer ?
#
loop_
_entity_poly.entity_id
_entity_poly.type
_entity_poly.pdbx_seq_one_letter_code
_entity_poly.pdbx_strand_id
1 'polypeptide(L)'
;MVVVTVSNVLLTILAVSHVIVNFLVIFLSIRRVRRSTLRTYVLNLAIPSLAYSIYSVVVCVLRFMQLDKHFIMRNDDHDVTFVDYATDFFVLMCAYDYRFLTINLVIVIYINFSLPVFAKKYLRTRNVVLLFIIAHLLAATFSVITAYSENQVEHYYNNGRTVPVDWSDYFEAFGETGTFVIFISCYVVCFHAIMAFQKRHETTTTIHYRGNHLKSQVLAILFYITPPNIFIIPSSFCTDLFTAFLSWDLPVYREMCYLKVNHYEIFLAGRLFVASFTILIAFVDYRNAVLSLFRRKNVVSIVINTSAVGPAAATGRTPPTTRSNSIVKAYKQ
;
A
#
# COMPACT_ATOMS: atom_id res chain seq x y z
N MET A 1 17.06 6.66 27.89
CA MET A 1 17.97 7.26 26.88
C MET A 1 18.25 6.31 25.72
N VAL A 2 18.84 5.12 25.93
CA VAL A 2 19.18 4.18 24.86
C VAL A 2 17.98 3.80 23.96
N VAL A 3 16.82 3.48 24.56
CA VAL A 3 15.61 3.08 23.81
C VAL A 3 15.12 4.19 22.86
N VAL A 4 15.11 5.44 23.34
CA VAL A 4 14.71 6.61 22.53
C VAL A 4 15.67 6.82 21.35
N THR A 5 16.98 6.67 21.60
CA THR A 5 17.99 6.78 20.53
C THR A 5 17.80 5.70 19.47
N VAL A 6 17.58 4.44 19.86
CA VAL A 6 17.35 3.33 18.92
C VAL A 6 16.09 3.55 18.10
N SER A 7 14.99 3.94 18.73
CA SER A 7 13.72 4.25 18.06
C SER A 7 13.88 5.34 16.99
N ASN A 8 14.57 6.44 17.32
CA ASN A 8 14.79 7.55 16.39
C ASN A 8 15.67 7.15 15.20
N VAL A 9 16.71 6.34 15.44
CA VAL A 9 17.57 5.81 14.37
C VAL A 9 16.78 4.90 13.43
N LEU A 10 15.99 3.97 13.99
CA LEU A 10 15.16 3.06 13.20
C LEU A 10 14.11 3.81 12.38
N LEU A 11 13.41 4.76 12.98
CA LEU A 11 12.42 5.60 12.30
C LEU A 11 13.05 6.34 11.11
N THR A 12 14.24 6.89 11.30
CA THR A 12 14.97 7.62 10.25
C THR A 12 15.38 6.71 9.10
N ILE A 13 15.94 5.52 9.41
CA ILE A 13 16.30 4.53 8.39
C ILE A 13 15.08 4.12 7.57
N LEU A 14 13.96 3.86 8.25
CA LEU A 14 12.70 3.48 7.61
C LEU A 14 12.16 4.62 6.73
N ALA A 15 12.09 5.85 7.25
CA ALA A 15 11.57 7.00 6.52
C ALA A 15 12.39 7.31 5.26
N VAL A 16 13.72 7.34 5.36
CA VAL A 16 14.61 7.57 4.20
C VAL A 16 14.46 6.45 3.17
N SER A 17 14.47 5.19 3.61
CA SER A 17 14.29 4.04 2.71
C SER A 17 12.93 4.09 2.01
N HIS A 18 11.89 4.53 2.72
CA HIS A 18 10.54 4.66 2.21
C HIS A 18 10.41 5.75 1.15
N VAL A 19 11.05 6.92 1.34
CA VAL A 19 11.14 7.97 0.31
C VAL A 19 11.73 7.40 -0.98
N ILE A 20 12.86 6.70 -0.89
CA ILE A 20 13.56 6.12 -2.04
C ILE A 20 12.66 5.12 -2.78
N VAL A 21 12.02 4.21 -2.04
CA VAL A 21 11.14 3.19 -2.62
C VAL A 21 9.91 3.84 -3.26
N ASN A 22 9.25 4.80 -2.60
CA ASN A 22 8.09 5.50 -3.17
C ASN A 22 8.45 6.25 -4.45
N PHE A 23 9.59 6.95 -4.47
CA PHE A 23 10.07 7.64 -5.67
C PHE A 23 10.28 6.66 -6.83
N LEU A 24 10.92 5.52 -6.55
CA LEU A 24 11.12 4.45 -7.54
C LEU A 24 9.78 3.89 -8.05
N VAL A 25 8.84 3.59 -7.15
CA VAL A 25 7.50 3.08 -7.50
C VAL A 25 6.74 4.07 -8.38
N ILE A 26 6.74 5.36 -8.03
CA ILE A 26 6.07 6.42 -8.82
C ILE A 26 6.76 6.55 -10.18
N PHE A 27 8.08 6.60 -10.22
CA PHE A 27 8.85 6.67 -11.46
C PHE A 27 8.52 5.51 -12.41
N LEU A 28 8.54 4.27 -11.90
CA LEU A 28 8.18 3.07 -12.67
C LEU A 28 6.73 3.11 -13.14
N SER A 29 5.81 3.56 -12.29
CA SER A 29 4.39 3.71 -12.62
C SER A 29 4.17 4.67 -13.80
N ILE A 30 4.88 5.79 -13.84
CA ILE A 30 4.74 6.80 -14.89
C ILE A 30 5.44 6.35 -16.18
N ARG A 31 6.66 5.81 -16.09
CA ARG A 31 7.54 5.60 -17.26
C ARG A 31 7.49 4.19 -17.85
N ARG A 32 7.23 3.16 -17.05
CA ARG A 32 7.44 1.75 -17.45
C ARG A 32 6.18 0.89 -17.38
N VAL A 33 5.31 1.14 -16.41
CA VAL A 33 4.12 0.30 -16.17
C VAL A 33 2.92 0.80 -16.98
N ARG A 34 2.30 -0.10 -17.76
CA ARG A 34 1.12 0.19 -18.57
C ARG A 34 -0.07 0.58 -17.68
N ARG A 35 -0.99 1.41 -18.20
CA ARG A 35 -2.21 1.79 -17.48
C ARG A 35 -3.03 0.55 -17.10
N SER A 36 -3.24 0.33 -15.81
CA SER A 36 -4.04 -0.76 -15.24
C SER A 36 -4.66 -0.31 -13.91
N THR A 37 -5.69 -1.02 -13.44
CA THR A 37 -6.30 -0.79 -12.10
C THR A 37 -5.26 -0.86 -10.98
N LEU A 38 -4.35 -1.84 -11.08
CA LEU A 38 -3.27 -2.04 -10.13
C LEU A 38 -2.32 -0.84 -10.08
N ARG A 39 -1.94 -0.30 -11.25
CA ARG A 39 -1.10 0.90 -11.33
C ARG A 39 -1.80 2.12 -10.74
N THR A 40 -3.10 2.27 -10.96
CA THR A 40 -3.88 3.36 -10.37
C THR A 40 -3.90 3.25 -8.85
N TYR A 41 -4.14 2.05 -8.30
CA TYR A 41 -4.03 1.79 -6.86
C TYR A 41 -2.65 2.16 -6.32
N VAL A 42 -1.59 1.66 -6.96
CA VAL A 42 -0.20 1.92 -6.55
C VAL A 42 0.10 3.41 -6.49
N LEU A 43 -0.35 4.20 -7.48
CA LEU A 43 -0.17 5.65 -7.48
C LEU A 43 -0.98 6.33 -6.37
N ASN A 44 -2.23 5.89 -6.13
CA ASN A 44 -3.07 6.43 -5.05
C ASN A 44 -2.48 6.15 -3.67
N LEU A 45 -1.76 5.04 -3.50
CA LEU A 45 -1.05 4.74 -2.26
C LEU A 45 0.29 5.47 -2.16
N ALA A 46 1.12 5.42 -3.21
CA ALA A 46 2.50 5.89 -3.15
C ALA A 46 2.61 7.43 -3.09
N ILE A 47 1.66 8.18 -3.66
CA ILE A 47 1.74 9.65 -3.67
C ILE A 47 1.51 10.24 -2.27
N PRO A 48 0.39 9.95 -1.56
CA PRO A 48 0.21 10.41 -0.17
C PRO A 48 1.29 9.85 0.75
N SER A 49 1.66 8.59 0.56
CA SER A 49 2.72 7.93 1.31
C SER A 49 4.09 8.61 1.13
N LEU A 50 4.40 9.11 -0.08
CA LEU A 50 5.62 9.88 -0.32
C LEU A 50 5.60 11.20 0.45
N ALA A 51 4.49 11.93 0.41
CA ALA A 51 4.35 13.20 1.14
C ALA A 51 4.59 12.99 2.65
N TYR A 52 3.99 11.96 3.24
CA TYR A 52 4.24 11.57 4.63
C TYR A 52 5.70 11.19 4.89
N SER A 53 6.31 10.39 4.01
CA SER A 53 7.70 9.96 4.22
C SER A 53 8.68 11.15 4.18
N ILE A 54 8.45 12.14 3.32
CA ILE A 54 9.23 13.39 3.29
C ILE A 54 9.02 14.16 4.59
N TYR A 55 7.76 14.32 5.01
CA TYR A 55 7.42 14.97 6.27
C TYR A 55 8.11 14.30 7.46
N SER A 56 8.03 12.97 7.56
CA SER A 56 8.65 12.18 8.62
C SER A 56 10.19 12.35 8.64
N VAL A 57 10.85 12.40 7.47
CA VAL A 57 12.28 12.69 7.38
C VAL A 57 12.60 14.08 7.94
N VAL A 58 11.80 15.11 7.59
CA VAL A 58 11.98 16.48 8.11
C VAL A 58 11.85 16.50 9.64
N VAL A 59 10.80 15.87 10.19
CA VAL A 59 10.60 15.76 11.64
C VAL A 59 11.77 15.04 12.32
N CYS A 60 12.27 13.94 11.73
CA CYS A 60 13.43 13.23 12.26
C CYS A 60 14.68 14.11 12.28
N VAL A 61 14.96 14.86 11.21
CA VAL A 61 16.09 15.79 11.14
C VAL A 61 15.97 16.89 12.21
N LEU A 62 14.77 17.47 12.37
CA LEU A 62 14.52 18.49 13.40
C LEU A 62 14.74 17.94 14.82
N ARG A 63 14.25 16.71 15.10
CA ARG A 63 14.49 16.01 16.38
C ARG A 63 15.98 15.77 16.61
N PHE A 64 16.75 15.39 15.59
CA PHE A 64 18.21 15.22 15.72
C PHE A 64 18.96 16.53 16.00
N MET A 65 18.49 17.62 15.40
CA MET A 65 19.09 18.95 15.63
C MET A 65 18.64 19.59 16.95
N GLN A 66 17.79 18.91 17.74
CA GLN A 66 17.19 19.46 18.98
C GLN A 66 16.42 20.77 18.72
N LEU A 67 15.93 20.96 17.50
CA LEU A 67 15.13 22.12 17.09
C LEU A 67 13.63 21.90 17.28
N ASP A 68 13.22 20.69 17.68
CA ASP A 68 11.85 20.34 18.04
C ASP A 68 11.26 21.30 19.08
N LYS A 69 12.06 21.76 20.04
CA LYS A 69 11.66 22.72 21.08
C LYS A 69 11.29 24.10 20.53
N HIS A 70 11.74 24.48 19.33
CA HIS A 70 11.48 25.79 18.73
C HIS A 70 10.24 25.82 17.83
N PHE A 71 9.65 24.67 17.50
CA PHE A 71 8.41 24.58 16.71
C PHE A 71 7.13 24.57 17.58
N ILE A 72 7.28 24.66 18.90
CA ILE A 72 6.17 24.78 19.85
C ILE A 72 5.62 26.22 19.77
N MET A 73 4.62 26.46 18.92
CA MET A 73 3.77 27.66 19.02
C MET A 73 2.86 27.54 20.24
N ARG A 74 3.42 27.91 21.40
CA ARG A 74 2.80 27.82 22.73
C ARG A 74 1.58 28.74 22.83
N ASN A 75 0.44 28.20 23.29
CA ASN A 75 -0.71 28.98 23.74
C ASN A 75 -0.89 28.68 25.24
N ASP A 76 -1.07 29.72 26.06
CA ASP A 76 -0.73 29.71 27.49
C ASP A 76 -1.60 28.81 28.40
N ASP A 77 -2.69 28.21 27.91
CA ASP A 77 -3.60 27.41 28.75
C ASP A 77 -3.73 25.92 28.35
N HIS A 78 -3.29 25.53 27.15
CA HIS A 78 -3.24 24.12 26.73
C HIS A 78 -2.04 23.92 25.80
N ASP A 79 -1.09 23.07 26.22
CA ASP A 79 0.19 22.77 25.55
C ASP A 79 0.04 21.99 24.21
N VAL A 80 -1.02 22.21 23.42
CA VAL A 80 -1.22 21.55 22.12
C VAL A 80 -1.23 22.58 21.00
N THR A 81 -0.29 22.46 20.06
CA THR A 81 -0.14 23.41 18.95
C THR A 81 -0.89 22.93 17.71
N PHE A 82 -1.24 23.86 16.80
CA PHE A 82 -1.81 23.49 15.48
C PHE A 82 -0.90 22.51 14.72
N VAL A 83 0.41 22.61 14.92
CA VAL A 83 1.41 21.74 14.30
C VAL A 83 1.27 20.30 14.80
N ASP A 84 0.96 20.10 16.07
CA ASP A 84 0.75 18.76 16.65
C ASP A 84 -0.49 18.11 16.04
N TYR A 85 -1.62 18.82 16.01
CA TYR A 85 -2.84 18.33 15.34
C TYR A 85 -2.63 18.05 13.86
N ALA A 86 -1.93 18.92 13.13
CA ALA A 86 -1.63 18.69 11.73
C ALA A 86 -0.75 17.44 11.54
N THR A 87 0.22 17.24 12.43
CA THR A 87 1.10 16.06 12.43
C THR A 87 0.29 14.78 12.61
N ASP A 88 -0.52 14.74 13.66
CA ASP A 88 -1.34 13.57 13.99
C ASP A 88 -2.34 13.27 12.88
N PHE A 89 -2.97 14.32 12.34
CA PHE A 89 -3.85 14.17 11.18
C PHE A 89 -3.13 13.52 9.98
N PHE A 90 -1.92 13.97 9.61
CA PHE A 90 -1.20 13.38 8.45
C PHE A 90 -0.74 11.94 8.71
N VAL A 91 -0.29 11.65 9.93
CA VAL A 91 0.08 10.30 10.40
C VAL A 91 -1.12 9.36 10.30
N LEU A 92 -2.25 9.77 10.88
CA LEU A 92 -3.51 9.01 10.87
C LEU A 92 -4.08 8.88 9.46
N MET A 93 -3.98 9.93 8.64
CA MET A 93 -4.43 9.92 7.24
C MET A 93 -3.73 8.84 6.45
N CYS A 94 -2.40 8.75 6.55
CA CYS A 94 -1.66 7.69 5.87
C CYS A 94 -1.97 6.30 6.44
N ALA A 95 -2.24 6.22 7.74
CA ALA A 95 -2.59 4.96 8.38
C ALA A 95 -3.93 4.41 7.88
N TYR A 96 -4.97 5.24 7.87
CA TYR A 96 -6.30 4.86 7.40
C TYR A 96 -6.36 4.74 5.88
N ASP A 97 -5.65 5.59 5.13
CA ASP A 97 -5.64 5.53 3.66
C ASP A 97 -5.09 4.20 3.16
N TYR A 98 -3.99 3.72 3.76
CA TYR A 98 -3.48 2.38 3.48
C TYR A 98 -4.53 1.29 3.72
N ARG A 99 -5.24 1.34 4.85
CA ARG A 99 -6.27 0.35 5.22
C ARG A 99 -7.41 0.35 4.19
N PHE A 100 -8.02 1.49 3.93
CA PHE A 100 -9.18 1.58 3.04
C PHE A 100 -8.83 1.31 1.58
N LEU A 101 -7.71 1.83 1.07
CA LEU A 101 -7.27 1.54 -0.29
C LEU A 101 -7.00 0.05 -0.48
N THR A 102 -6.37 -0.61 0.50
CA THR A 102 -6.03 -2.04 0.39
C THR A 102 -7.27 -2.92 0.49
N ILE A 103 -8.25 -2.59 1.36
CA ILE A 103 -9.56 -3.26 1.37
C ILE A 103 -10.23 -3.14 -0.02
N ASN A 104 -10.26 -1.94 -0.58
CA ASN A 104 -10.82 -1.71 -1.91
C ASN A 104 -10.09 -2.49 -3.00
N LEU A 105 -8.75 -2.56 -2.94
CA LEU A 105 -7.97 -3.37 -3.86
C LEU A 105 -8.37 -4.85 -3.78
N VAL A 106 -8.44 -5.42 -2.58
CA VAL A 106 -8.81 -6.83 -2.38
C VAL A 106 -10.21 -7.12 -2.90
N ILE A 107 -11.19 -6.25 -2.60
CA ILE A 107 -12.56 -6.36 -3.12
C ILE A 107 -12.58 -6.33 -4.66
N VAL A 108 -11.91 -5.35 -5.26
CA VAL A 108 -11.87 -5.19 -6.73
C VAL A 108 -11.24 -6.42 -7.39
N ILE A 109 -10.15 -6.96 -6.86
CA ILE A 109 -9.56 -8.18 -7.42
C ILE A 109 -10.43 -9.40 -7.18
N TYR A 110 -10.99 -9.55 -5.98
CA TYR A 110 -11.88 -10.67 -5.70
C TYR A 110 -13.06 -10.70 -6.66
N ILE A 111 -13.70 -9.56 -6.92
CA ILE A 111 -14.81 -9.45 -7.88
C ILE A 111 -14.33 -9.75 -9.31
N ASN A 112 -13.15 -9.25 -9.71
CA ASN A 112 -12.57 -9.57 -11.02
C ASN A 112 -12.29 -11.07 -11.19
N PHE A 113 -11.91 -11.76 -10.11
CA PHE A 113 -11.61 -13.19 -10.09
C PHE A 113 -12.88 -14.05 -10.07
N SER A 114 -13.78 -13.79 -9.11
CA SER A 114 -14.96 -14.61 -8.85
C SER A 114 -16.12 -14.31 -9.81
N LEU A 115 -16.29 -13.06 -10.23
CA LEU A 115 -17.43 -12.57 -11.01
C LEU A 115 -16.97 -11.71 -12.20
N PRO A 116 -16.21 -12.26 -13.17
CA PRO A 116 -15.60 -11.48 -14.25
C PRO A 116 -16.62 -10.76 -15.16
N VAL A 117 -17.82 -11.32 -15.33
CA VAL A 117 -18.91 -10.67 -16.09
C VAL A 117 -19.44 -9.43 -15.36
N PHE A 118 -19.63 -9.53 -14.04
CA PHE A 118 -20.02 -8.40 -13.19
C PHE A 118 -18.92 -7.34 -13.19
N ALA A 119 -17.67 -7.75 -13.00
CA ALA A 119 -16.52 -6.85 -13.01
C ALA A 119 -16.42 -6.06 -14.33
N LYS A 120 -16.57 -6.72 -15.48
CA LYS A 120 -16.54 -6.04 -16.79
C LYS A 120 -17.65 -4.99 -16.93
N LYS A 121 -18.83 -5.23 -16.31
CA LYS A 121 -19.97 -4.31 -16.37
C LYS A 121 -19.82 -3.14 -15.40
N TYR A 122 -19.45 -3.41 -14.15
CA TYR A 122 -19.51 -2.43 -13.05
C TYR A 122 -18.15 -1.88 -12.61
N LEU A 123 -17.04 -2.60 -12.79
CA LEU A 123 -15.69 -2.13 -12.41
C LEU A 123 -14.98 -1.45 -13.59
N ARG A 124 -15.67 -0.52 -14.25
CA ARG A 124 -15.05 0.38 -15.24
C ARG A 124 -14.03 1.29 -14.55
N THR A 125 -13.04 1.77 -15.31
CA THR A 125 -11.97 2.63 -14.78
C THR A 125 -12.49 3.82 -13.96
N ARG A 126 -13.58 4.46 -14.38
CA ARG A 126 -14.21 5.57 -13.64
C ARG A 126 -14.72 5.14 -12.27
N ASN A 127 -15.37 3.98 -12.19
CA ASN A 127 -15.95 3.46 -10.96
C ASN A 127 -14.86 3.02 -9.99
N VAL A 128 -13.78 2.42 -10.50
CA VAL A 128 -12.60 2.08 -9.68
C VAL A 128 -11.95 3.34 -9.10
N VAL A 129 -11.80 4.40 -9.89
CA VAL A 129 -11.26 5.68 -9.40
C VAL A 129 -12.18 6.29 -8.35
N LEU A 130 -13.50 6.23 -8.55
CA LEU A 130 -14.48 6.68 -7.57
C LEU A 130 -14.37 5.90 -6.25
N LEU A 131 -14.17 4.58 -6.29
CA LEU A 131 -13.91 3.78 -5.09
C LEU A 131 -12.65 4.24 -4.34
N PHE A 132 -11.58 4.57 -5.05
CA PHE A 132 -10.37 5.11 -4.41
C PHE A 132 -10.58 6.50 -3.82
N ILE A 133 -11.34 7.37 -4.48
CA ILE A 133 -11.72 8.68 -3.92
C ILE A 133 -12.53 8.50 -2.63
N ILE A 134 -13.50 7.58 -2.61
CA ILE A 134 -14.25 7.26 -1.39
C ILE A 134 -13.30 6.75 -0.29
N ALA A 135 -12.31 5.94 -0.64
CA ALA A 135 -11.31 5.46 0.32
C ALA A 135 -10.54 6.62 0.97
N HIS A 136 -10.08 7.60 0.18
CA HIS A 136 -9.40 8.80 0.66
C HIS A 136 -10.31 9.64 1.56
N LEU A 137 -11.58 9.81 1.18
CA LEU A 137 -12.54 10.57 1.99
C LEU A 137 -12.80 9.88 3.32
N LEU A 138 -13.00 8.57 3.33
CA LEU A 138 -13.13 7.79 4.56
C LEU A 138 -11.87 7.92 5.41
N ALA A 139 -10.68 7.75 4.83
CA ALA A 139 -9.43 7.91 5.55
C ALA A 139 -9.33 9.29 6.21
N ALA A 140 -9.67 10.37 5.49
CA ALA A 140 -9.66 11.72 6.01
C ALA A 140 -10.65 11.88 7.17
N THR A 141 -11.89 11.38 7.02
CA THR A 141 -12.91 11.44 8.08
C THR A 141 -12.47 10.70 9.35
N PHE A 142 -11.95 9.47 9.21
CA PHE A 142 -11.42 8.71 10.36
C PHE A 142 -10.24 9.41 11.01
N SER A 143 -9.37 10.03 10.23
CA SER A 143 -8.19 10.72 10.74
C SER A 143 -8.56 11.98 11.52
N VAL A 144 -9.53 12.75 11.03
CA VAL A 144 -10.04 13.93 11.77
C VAL A 144 -10.65 13.49 13.08
N ILE A 145 -11.55 12.50 13.07
CA ILE A 145 -12.24 12.06 14.29
C ILE A 145 -11.25 11.50 15.30
N THR A 146 -10.31 10.66 14.86
CA THR A 146 -9.30 10.06 15.75
C THR A 146 -8.31 11.10 16.28
N ALA A 147 -7.94 12.11 15.48
CA ALA A 147 -7.07 13.20 15.94
C ALA A 147 -7.72 14.11 17.01
N TYR A 148 -9.06 14.11 17.10
CA TYR A 148 -9.81 14.81 18.15
C TYR A 148 -10.22 13.89 19.31
N SER A 149 -9.94 12.58 19.23
CA SER A 149 -10.25 11.62 20.29
C SER A 149 -9.32 11.85 21.48
N GLU A 150 -9.85 11.73 22.70
CA GLU A 150 -9.00 11.69 23.90
C GLU A 150 -8.30 10.32 23.93
N ASN A 151 -7.01 10.28 23.65
CA ASN A 151 -6.20 9.05 23.49
C ASN A 151 -6.16 8.23 24.81
N GLN A 152 -7.20 7.44 25.09
CA GLN A 152 -7.46 6.84 26.40
C GLN A 152 -6.41 5.82 26.76
N VAL A 153 -5.96 5.04 25.77
CA VAL A 153 -4.86 4.08 25.90
C VAL A 153 -3.62 4.78 26.47
N GLU A 154 -3.29 5.96 25.97
CA GLU A 154 -2.12 6.73 26.41
C GLU A 154 -2.32 7.27 27.83
N HIS A 155 -3.50 7.84 28.12
CA HIS A 155 -3.82 8.34 29.46
C HIS A 155 -3.80 7.25 30.52
N TYR A 156 -4.35 6.08 30.22
CA TYR A 156 -4.32 4.95 31.14
C TYR A 156 -2.89 4.40 31.27
N TYR A 157 -2.17 4.19 30.17
CA TYR A 157 -0.83 3.62 30.21
C TYR A 157 0.14 4.49 31.01
N ASN A 158 0.07 5.82 30.84
CA ASN A 158 0.98 6.76 31.49
C ASN A 158 0.55 7.10 32.93
N ASN A 159 -0.76 7.25 33.19
CA ASN A 159 -1.26 7.82 34.45
C ASN A 159 -2.15 6.86 35.27
N GLY A 160 -2.48 5.69 34.75
CA GLY A 160 -3.42 4.74 35.36
C GLY A 160 -4.85 5.28 35.49
N ARG A 161 -5.20 6.32 34.72
CA ARG A 161 -6.52 6.97 34.79
C ARG A 161 -7.41 6.45 33.67
N THR A 162 -8.62 6.02 34.04
CA THR A 162 -9.70 5.72 33.11
C THR A 162 -10.44 7.00 32.75
N VAL A 163 -10.58 7.27 31.47
CA VAL A 163 -11.42 8.33 30.90
C VAL A 163 -12.76 7.72 30.51
N PRO A 164 -13.90 8.42 30.65
CA PRO A 164 -15.19 7.90 30.19
C PRO A 164 -15.19 7.72 28.67
N VAL A 165 -15.67 6.55 28.22
CA VAL A 165 -15.81 6.23 26.79
C VAL A 165 -16.75 7.20 26.10
N ASP A 166 -16.32 7.74 24.97
CA ASP A 166 -17.10 8.62 24.11
C ASP A 166 -17.40 7.99 22.75
N TRP A 167 -18.11 8.73 21.88
CA TRP A 167 -18.49 8.24 20.56
C TRP A 167 -17.30 8.10 19.60
N SER A 168 -16.23 8.88 19.80
CA SER A 168 -15.04 8.88 18.96
C SER A 168 -14.20 7.62 19.20
N ASP A 169 -14.19 7.08 20.42
CA ASP A 169 -13.59 5.78 20.74
C ASP A 169 -14.20 4.63 19.93
N TYR A 170 -15.54 4.62 19.79
CA TYR A 170 -16.21 3.62 18.95
C TYR A 170 -15.82 3.75 17.48
N PHE A 171 -15.61 4.98 17.02
CA PHE A 171 -15.23 5.27 15.65
C PHE A 171 -13.78 4.86 15.38
N GLU A 172 -12.85 5.19 16.27
CA GLU A 172 -11.47 4.71 16.24
C GLU A 172 -11.46 3.18 16.25
N ALA A 173 -12.16 2.54 17.19
CA ALA A 173 -12.19 1.09 17.32
C ALA A 173 -12.74 0.41 16.05
N PHE A 174 -13.76 0.97 15.42
CA PHE A 174 -14.24 0.48 14.12
C PHE A 174 -13.19 0.69 13.02
N GLY A 175 -12.53 1.85 12.99
CA GLY A 175 -11.46 2.16 12.06
C GLY A 175 -10.25 1.23 12.21
N GLU A 176 -9.90 0.85 13.44
CA GLU A 176 -8.72 0.06 13.75
C GLU A 176 -9.01 -1.45 13.76
N THR A 177 -9.90 -1.89 14.63
CA THR A 177 -10.27 -3.30 14.79
C THR A 177 -11.21 -3.75 13.67
N GLY A 178 -12.22 -2.94 13.35
CA GLY A 178 -13.21 -3.28 12.32
C GLY A 178 -12.58 -3.49 10.95
N THR A 179 -11.68 -2.59 10.51
CA THR A 179 -10.94 -2.76 9.25
C THR A 179 -10.04 -3.99 9.26
N PHE A 180 -9.45 -4.34 10.41
CA PHE A 180 -8.63 -5.54 10.56
C PHE A 180 -9.45 -6.83 10.46
N VAL A 181 -10.64 -6.87 11.06
CA VAL A 181 -11.59 -7.99 10.90
C VAL A 181 -12.02 -8.14 9.44
N ILE A 182 -12.28 -7.02 8.74
CA ILE A 182 -12.58 -7.01 7.31
C ILE A 182 -11.40 -7.59 6.53
N PHE A 183 -10.16 -7.21 6.84
CA PHE A 183 -8.96 -7.77 6.19
C PHE A 183 -8.86 -9.28 6.35
N ILE A 184 -9.01 -9.79 7.57
CA ILE A 184 -8.96 -11.24 7.84
C ILE A 184 -10.08 -11.95 7.06
N SER A 185 -11.29 -11.39 7.08
CA SER A 185 -12.44 -11.96 6.36
C SER A 185 -12.19 -12.02 4.86
N CYS A 186 -11.71 -10.92 4.27
CA CYS A 186 -11.33 -10.87 2.86
C CYS A 186 -10.20 -11.86 2.54
N TYR A 187 -9.21 -12.02 3.42
CA TYR A 187 -8.12 -12.97 3.26
C TYR A 187 -8.65 -14.41 3.17
N VAL A 188 -9.51 -14.81 4.12
CA VAL A 188 -10.14 -16.14 4.14
C VAL A 188 -10.99 -16.38 2.89
N VAL A 189 -11.78 -15.39 2.47
CA VAL A 189 -12.60 -15.48 1.26
C VAL A 189 -11.74 -15.64 0.00
N CYS A 190 -10.67 -14.86 -0.14
CA CYS A 190 -9.73 -14.99 -1.25
C CYS A 190 -9.04 -16.35 -1.27
N PHE A 191 -8.59 -16.84 -0.11
CA PHE A 191 -7.96 -18.15 0.02
C PHE A 191 -8.92 -19.29 -0.35
N HIS A 192 -10.16 -19.24 0.16
CA HIS A 192 -11.22 -20.18 -0.20
C HIS A 192 -11.51 -20.17 -1.71
N ALA A 193 -11.59 -18.99 -2.32
CA ALA A 193 -11.81 -18.85 -3.75
C ALA A 193 -10.67 -19.48 -4.59
N ILE A 194 -9.42 -19.36 -4.13
CA ILE A 194 -8.26 -20.01 -4.78
C ILE A 194 -8.36 -21.54 -4.65
N MET A 195 -8.67 -22.06 -3.47
CA MET A 195 -8.83 -23.51 -3.26
C MET A 195 -9.96 -24.09 -4.12
N ALA A 196 -11.11 -23.43 -4.13
CA ALA A 196 -12.25 -23.83 -4.94
C ALA A 196 -11.93 -23.81 -6.44
N PHE A 197 -11.17 -22.81 -6.89
CA PHE A 197 -10.69 -22.72 -8.27
C PHE A 197 -9.73 -23.85 -8.63
N GLN A 198 -8.80 -24.21 -7.74
CA GLN A 198 -7.88 -25.31 -7.95
C GLN A 198 -8.62 -26.65 -8.11
N LYS A 199 -9.58 -26.93 -7.24
CA LYS A 199 -10.40 -28.15 -7.31
C LYS A 199 -11.19 -28.28 -8.62
N ARG A 200 -11.72 -27.18 -9.17
CA ARG A 200 -12.45 -27.18 -10.45
C ARG A 200 -11.54 -27.39 -11.67
N HIS A 201 -10.28 -27.01 -11.57
CA HIS A 201 -9.32 -27.14 -12.67
C HIS A 201 -8.75 -28.55 -12.81
N GLU A 202 -8.67 -29.32 -11.74
CA GLU A 202 -8.29 -30.75 -11.79
C GLU A 202 -9.24 -31.55 -12.70
N THR A 203 -10.50 -31.12 -12.82
CA THR A 203 -11.53 -31.79 -13.64
C THR A 203 -11.65 -31.27 -15.08
N THR A 204 -10.98 -30.17 -15.47
CA THR A 204 -11.20 -29.53 -16.79
C THR A 204 -9.88 -29.21 -17.50
N THR A 205 -9.49 -30.03 -18.46
CA THR A 205 -8.17 -30.01 -19.12
C THR A 205 -7.99 -28.93 -20.22
N THR A 206 -9.03 -28.20 -20.63
CA THR A 206 -9.02 -27.48 -21.92
C THR A 206 -9.00 -25.94 -21.86
N ILE A 207 -9.05 -25.28 -20.69
CA ILE A 207 -9.02 -23.80 -20.59
C ILE A 207 -7.90 -23.33 -19.64
N HIS A 208 -6.65 -23.45 -20.10
CA HIS A 208 -5.49 -23.41 -19.19
C HIS A 208 -4.88 -22.02 -18.94
N TYR A 209 -4.91 -21.10 -19.91
CA TYR A 209 -4.06 -19.89 -19.85
C TYR A 209 -4.66 -18.74 -19.02
N ARG A 210 -5.92 -18.37 -19.27
CA ARG A 210 -6.56 -17.22 -18.61
C ARG A 210 -6.80 -17.46 -17.12
N GLY A 211 -7.18 -18.69 -16.76
CA GLY A 211 -7.40 -19.09 -15.37
C GLY A 211 -6.13 -19.01 -14.53
N ASN A 212 -5.02 -19.52 -15.05
CA ASN A 212 -3.72 -19.47 -14.38
C ASN A 212 -3.23 -18.04 -14.16
N HIS A 213 -3.44 -17.14 -15.13
CA HIS A 213 -3.09 -15.73 -14.97
C HIS A 213 -3.88 -15.06 -13.83
N LEU A 214 -5.20 -15.27 -13.78
CA LEU A 214 -6.05 -14.72 -12.72
C LEU A 214 -5.69 -15.29 -11.34
N LYS A 215 -5.42 -16.59 -11.23
CA LYS A 215 -4.93 -17.23 -9.99
C LYS A 215 -3.63 -16.58 -9.51
N SER A 216 -2.68 -16.40 -10.42
CA SER A 216 -1.39 -15.77 -10.14
C SER A 216 -1.56 -14.33 -9.62
N GLN A 217 -2.50 -13.57 -10.18
CA GLN A 217 -2.81 -12.22 -9.70
C GLN A 217 -3.35 -12.22 -8.26
N VAL A 218 -4.34 -13.07 -7.93
CA VAL A 218 -4.88 -13.13 -6.57
C VAL A 218 -3.80 -13.54 -5.56
N LEU A 219 -2.96 -14.52 -5.91
CA LEU A 219 -1.86 -14.95 -5.05
C LEU A 219 -0.83 -13.84 -4.83
N ALA A 220 -0.47 -13.10 -5.88
CA ALA A 220 0.42 -11.94 -5.76
C ALA A 220 -0.14 -10.87 -4.82
N ILE A 221 -1.46 -10.68 -4.79
CA ILE A 221 -2.11 -9.72 -3.90
C ILE A 221 -2.17 -10.22 -2.46
N LEU A 222 -2.46 -11.50 -2.24
CA LEU A 222 -2.36 -12.10 -0.90
C LEU A 222 -0.93 -11.96 -0.35
N PHE A 223 0.07 -12.22 -1.19
CA PHE A 223 1.46 -12.02 -0.83
C PHE A 223 1.80 -10.55 -0.57
N TYR A 224 1.20 -9.61 -1.30
CA TYR A 224 1.36 -8.17 -1.09
C TYR A 224 0.76 -7.70 0.25
N ILE A 225 -0.46 -8.11 0.58
CA ILE A 225 -1.16 -7.61 1.77
C ILE A 225 -0.68 -8.25 3.07
N THR A 226 -0.11 -9.45 3.03
CA THR A 226 0.26 -10.18 4.26
C THR A 226 1.33 -9.46 5.09
N PRO A 227 2.51 -9.10 4.53
CA PRO A 227 3.60 -8.55 5.33
C PRO A 227 3.27 -7.19 5.99
N PRO A 228 2.71 -6.18 5.30
CA PRO A 228 2.37 -4.92 5.94
C PRO A 228 1.30 -5.06 7.03
N ASN A 229 0.34 -5.99 6.85
CA ASN A 229 -0.76 -6.18 7.79
C ASN A 229 -0.32 -6.80 9.13
N ILE A 230 0.85 -7.43 9.22
CA ILE A 230 1.41 -7.89 10.50
C ILE A 230 1.69 -6.69 11.43
N PHE A 231 2.14 -5.56 10.87
CA PHE A 231 2.40 -4.34 11.65
C PHE A 231 1.13 -3.65 12.15
N ILE A 232 -0.06 -4.07 11.68
CA ILE A 232 -1.35 -3.51 12.11
C ILE A 232 -1.82 -4.11 13.43
N ILE A 233 -1.35 -5.32 13.76
CA ILE A 233 -1.87 -6.12 14.88
C ILE A 233 -1.86 -5.32 16.20
N PRO A 234 -0.75 -4.69 16.64
CA PRO A 234 -0.76 -3.97 17.93
C PRO A 234 -1.81 -2.86 17.97
N SER A 235 -1.91 -2.05 16.91
CA SER A 235 -2.91 -0.98 16.81
C SER A 235 -4.35 -1.52 16.82
N SER A 236 -4.63 -2.60 16.10
CA SER A 236 -5.98 -3.14 15.99
C SER A 236 -6.49 -3.85 17.24
N PHE A 237 -5.61 -4.29 18.13
CA PHE A 237 -5.99 -4.93 19.39
C PHE A 237 -5.92 -3.98 20.59
N CYS A 238 -5.15 -2.89 20.54
CA CYS A 238 -5.11 -1.91 21.64
C CYS A 238 -5.87 -0.64 21.24
N THR A 239 -7.19 -0.69 21.21
CA THR A 239 -8.03 0.50 20.97
C THR A 239 -8.51 1.09 22.29
N ASP A 240 -8.91 2.35 22.27
CA ASP A 240 -9.47 3.04 23.44
C ASP A 240 -10.69 2.30 23.98
N LEU A 241 -11.59 1.88 23.07
CA LEU A 241 -12.73 1.05 23.41
C LEU A 241 -12.34 -0.27 24.10
N PHE A 242 -11.33 -0.98 23.59
CA PHE A 242 -10.90 -2.25 24.20
C PHE A 242 -10.22 -2.02 25.56
N THR A 243 -9.56 -0.89 25.74
CA THR A 243 -8.94 -0.49 27.01
C THR A 243 -9.97 -0.26 28.10
N ALA A 244 -11.15 0.23 27.74
CA ALA A 244 -12.25 0.39 28.68
C ALA A 244 -12.87 -0.94 29.16
N PHE A 245 -12.78 -2.01 28.35
CA PHE A 245 -13.46 -3.28 28.64
C PHE A 245 -12.52 -4.44 29.03
N LEU A 246 -11.27 -4.45 28.57
CA LEU A 246 -10.31 -5.51 28.85
C LEU A 246 -9.50 -5.20 30.11
N SER A 247 -9.28 -6.21 30.95
CA SER A 247 -8.40 -6.06 32.11
C SER A 247 -6.94 -5.88 31.65
N TRP A 248 -6.27 -4.92 32.28
CA TRP A 248 -4.84 -4.66 32.11
C TRP A 248 -3.93 -5.74 32.69
N ASP A 249 -4.48 -6.65 33.50
CA ASP A 249 -3.75 -7.79 34.05
C ASP A 249 -3.40 -8.84 32.97
N LEU A 250 -3.99 -8.73 31.77
CA LEU A 250 -3.68 -9.59 30.64
C LEU A 250 -2.29 -9.22 30.08
N PRO A 251 -1.25 -10.06 30.25
CA PRO A 251 0.11 -9.70 29.88
C PRO A 251 0.24 -9.42 28.38
N VAL A 252 -0.45 -10.19 27.54
CA VAL A 252 -0.45 -10.00 26.08
C VAL A 252 -1.08 -8.67 25.69
N TYR A 253 -2.17 -8.26 26.35
CA TYR A 253 -2.84 -6.99 26.09
C TYR A 253 -1.94 -5.81 26.44
N ARG A 254 -1.32 -5.87 27.63
CA ARG A 254 -0.38 -4.87 28.11
C ARG A 254 0.81 -4.68 27.16
N GLU A 255 1.41 -5.75 26.66
CA GLU A 255 2.51 -5.68 25.70
C GLU A 255 2.07 -5.08 24.35
N MET A 256 0.88 -5.44 23.85
CA MET A 256 0.34 -4.84 22.62
C MET A 256 0.10 -3.34 22.77
N CYS A 257 -0.44 -2.91 23.92
CA CYS A 257 -0.62 -1.50 24.22
C CYS A 257 0.70 -0.75 24.42
N TYR A 258 1.69 -1.38 25.06
CA TYR A 258 3.04 -0.83 25.16
C TYR A 258 3.64 -0.55 23.77
N LEU A 259 3.50 -1.50 22.84
CA LEU A 259 3.94 -1.37 21.46
C LEU A 259 3.18 -0.28 20.69
N LYS A 260 1.85 -0.16 20.88
CA LYS A 260 1.06 0.94 20.31
C LYS A 260 1.60 2.27 20.83
N VAL A 261 1.57 2.52 22.14
CA VAL A 261 1.92 3.83 22.72
C VAL A 261 3.36 4.24 22.39
N ASN A 262 4.34 3.35 22.55
CA ASN A 262 5.75 3.73 22.49
C ASN A 262 6.39 3.60 21.09
N HIS A 263 5.77 2.81 20.20
CA HIS A 263 6.37 2.46 18.91
C HIS A 263 5.42 2.64 17.72
N TYR A 264 4.28 3.32 17.89
CA TYR A 264 3.29 3.55 16.82
C TYR A 264 3.92 4.08 15.52
N GLU A 265 4.73 5.14 15.61
CA GLU A 265 5.38 5.75 14.44
C GLU A 265 6.26 4.75 13.69
N ILE A 266 6.97 3.87 14.41
CA ILE A 266 7.85 2.84 13.82
C ILE A 266 7.01 1.76 13.14
N PHE A 267 5.94 1.28 13.78
CA PHE A 267 5.02 0.31 13.17
C PHE A 267 4.36 0.87 11.92
N LEU A 268 3.95 2.14 11.95
CA LEU A 268 3.38 2.83 10.80
C LEU A 268 4.39 2.99 9.66
N ALA A 269 5.58 3.53 9.94
CA ALA A 269 6.63 3.71 8.95
C ALA A 269 7.07 2.36 8.36
N GLY A 270 7.24 1.35 9.21
CA GLY A 270 7.53 -0.03 8.81
C GLY A 270 6.46 -0.60 7.89
N ARG A 271 5.18 -0.45 8.25
CA ARG A 271 4.04 -0.89 7.42
C ARG A 271 4.07 -0.23 6.04
N LEU A 272 4.18 1.10 5.98
CA LEU A 272 4.14 1.83 4.72
C LEU A 272 5.37 1.52 3.86
N PHE A 273 6.55 1.38 4.46
CA PHE A 273 7.76 0.93 3.78
C PHE A 273 7.57 -0.47 3.17
N VAL A 274 7.13 -1.44 3.98
CA VAL A 274 6.91 -2.82 3.52
C VAL A 274 5.83 -2.86 2.44
N ALA A 275 4.77 -2.07 2.56
CA ALA A 275 3.75 -1.93 1.51
C ALA A 275 4.37 -1.40 0.21
N SER A 276 5.13 -0.31 0.24
CA SER A 276 5.74 0.23 -0.98
C SER A 276 6.80 -0.72 -1.58
N PHE A 277 7.56 -1.41 -0.74
CA PHE A 277 8.59 -2.35 -1.18
C PHE A 277 8.00 -3.62 -1.79
N THR A 278 6.94 -4.18 -1.18
CA THR A 278 6.26 -5.37 -1.69
C THR A 278 5.62 -5.14 -3.06
N ILE A 279 5.21 -3.91 -3.41
CA ILE A 279 4.76 -3.57 -4.78
C ILE A 279 5.82 -3.94 -5.82
N LEU A 280 7.11 -3.67 -5.53
CA LEU A 280 8.21 -3.92 -6.47
C LEU A 280 8.46 -5.42 -6.69
N ILE A 281 8.12 -6.25 -5.71
CA ILE A 281 8.39 -7.70 -5.71
C ILE A 281 7.16 -8.50 -6.16
N ALA A 282 6.01 -8.19 -5.57
CA ALA A 282 4.77 -8.96 -5.72
C ALA A 282 4.12 -8.70 -7.08
N PHE A 283 4.09 -7.45 -7.54
CA PHE A 283 3.38 -7.11 -8.79
C PHE A 283 4.27 -7.37 -10.00
N VAL A 284 3.83 -8.29 -10.85
CA VAL A 284 4.57 -8.78 -12.02
C VAL A 284 5.02 -7.64 -12.93
N ASP A 285 4.16 -6.66 -13.18
CA ASP A 285 4.48 -5.51 -14.04
C ASP A 285 5.63 -4.65 -13.46
N TYR A 286 5.64 -4.45 -12.14
CA TYR A 286 6.68 -3.68 -11.44
C TYR A 286 7.98 -4.47 -11.35
N ARG A 287 7.91 -5.76 -11.02
CA ARG A 287 9.08 -6.65 -11.01
C ARG A 287 9.77 -6.68 -12.38
N ASN A 288 9.00 -6.83 -13.46
CA ASN A 288 9.53 -6.80 -14.81
C ASN A 288 10.13 -5.44 -15.17
N ALA A 289 9.51 -4.35 -14.74
CA ALA A 289 10.03 -3.00 -14.92
C ALA A 289 11.38 -2.79 -14.20
N VAL A 290 11.50 -3.25 -12.95
CA VAL A 290 12.75 -3.24 -12.17
C VAL A 290 13.83 -4.07 -12.89
N LEU A 291 13.53 -5.31 -13.28
CA LEU A 291 14.47 -6.16 -14.02
C LEU A 291 14.94 -5.51 -15.33
N SER A 292 14.07 -4.76 -16.01
CA SER A 292 14.42 -4.05 -17.24
C SER A 292 15.43 -2.92 -17.01
N LEU A 293 15.45 -2.29 -15.83
CA LEU A 293 16.44 -1.28 -15.46
C LEU A 293 17.83 -1.90 -15.31
N PHE A 294 17.91 -3.08 -14.70
CA PHE A 294 19.18 -3.80 -14.53
C PHE A 294 19.68 -4.42 -15.85
N ARG A 295 18.79 -4.99 -16.66
CA ARG A 295 19.16 -5.64 -17.93
C ARG A 295 19.69 -4.67 -18.98
N ARG A 296 19.21 -3.42 -19.03
CA ARG A 296 19.70 -2.43 -20.01
C ARG A 296 21.16 -2.04 -19.82
N LYS A 297 21.70 -2.12 -18.61
CA LYS A 297 23.14 -1.87 -18.39
C LYS A 297 24.04 -2.93 -19.04
N ASN A 298 23.56 -4.15 -19.25
CA ASN A 298 24.36 -5.23 -19.84
C ASN A 298 24.30 -5.28 -21.38
N VAL A 299 23.33 -4.60 -22.02
CA VAL A 299 23.20 -4.60 -23.49
C VAL A 299 24.01 -3.48 -24.16
N VAL A 300 24.33 -2.39 -23.43
CA VAL A 300 25.17 -1.29 -23.96
C VAL A 300 26.66 -1.66 -24.04
N SER A 301 27.08 -2.77 -23.42
CA SER A 301 28.46 -3.27 -23.52
C SER A 301 28.74 -4.19 -24.72
N ILE A 302 27.76 -4.43 -25.60
CA ILE A 302 27.91 -5.29 -26.80
C ILE A 302 27.46 -4.54 -28.06
N VAL A 303 27.81 -3.25 -28.18
CA VAL A 303 27.75 -2.51 -29.46
C VAL A 303 28.99 -1.63 -29.61
N ILE A 304 30.14 -2.12 -29.12
CA ILE A 304 31.47 -1.56 -29.40
C ILE A 304 32.38 -2.77 -29.64
N ASN A 305 32.21 -3.44 -30.78
CA ASN A 305 33.20 -4.33 -31.44
C ASN A 305 32.62 -4.98 -32.71
N THR A 306 31.86 -4.22 -33.51
CA THR A 306 31.47 -4.67 -34.87
C THR A 306 31.45 -3.49 -35.83
N SER A 307 32.55 -2.75 -35.84
CA SER A 307 32.85 -1.77 -36.87
C SER A 307 34.33 -1.85 -37.21
N ALA A 308 34.71 -2.88 -37.97
CA ALA A 308 35.78 -2.87 -38.97
C ALA A 308 36.01 -4.30 -39.47
N VAL A 309 35.40 -4.65 -40.60
CA VAL A 309 35.99 -5.30 -41.79
C VAL A 309 34.83 -5.43 -42.81
N GLY A 310 34.80 -4.57 -43.83
CA GLY A 310 34.12 -4.86 -45.11
C GLY A 310 35.12 -5.52 -46.08
N PRO A 311 34.89 -5.50 -47.41
CA PRO A 311 33.66 -5.45 -48.19
C PRO A 311 33.62 -6.56 -49.29
N ALA A 312 32.61 -6.51 -50.19
CA ALA A 312 32.49 -7.06 -51.56
C ALA A 312 31.21 -7.90 -51.75
N ALA A 313 30.15 -7.39 -52.37
CA ALA A 313 29.93 -7.19 -53.81
C ALA A 313 29.52 -8.46 -54.58
N ALA A 314 28.24 -8.53 -54.98
CA ALA A 314 27.73 -9.13 -56.24
C ALA A 314 26.18 -9.12 -56.18
N THR A 315 25.50 -8.12 -56.75
CA THR A 315 24.88 -8.15 -58.10
C THR A 315 23.81 -9.22 -58.30
N GLY A 316 22.56 -8.81 -58.55
CA GLY A 316 21.69 -9.56 -59.47
C GLY A 316 20.19 -9.54 -59.20
N ARG A 317 19.49 -8.69 -59.96
CA ARG A 317 18.13 -8.84 -60.52
C ARG A 317 16.88 -8.53 -59.68
N THR A 318 16.14 -7.61 -60.29
CA THR A 318 14.81 -7.02 -60.05
C THR A 318 13.64 -7.93 -60.53
N PRO A 319 12.37 -7.54 -60.25
CA PRO A 319 11.20 -8.42 -60.00
C PRO A 319 10.29 -8.62 -61.23
N PRO A 320 9.09 -9.24 -61.10
CA PRO A 320 7.89 -8.42 -60.86
C PRO A 320 6.71 -9.07 -60.07
N THR A 321 5.94 -8.19 -59.43
CA THR A 321 4.47 -8.18 -59.17
C THR A 321 3.63 -9.46 -59.24
N THR A 322 2.81 -9.69 -58.20
CA THR A 322 1.37 -9.93 -58.42
C THR A 322 0.52 -9.38 -57.28
N ARG A 323 -0.48 -8.64 -57.70
CA ARG A 323 -1.49 -7.90 -56.96
C ARG A 323 -2.70 -8.81 -56.83
N SER A 324 -3.26 -8.98 -55.64
CA SER A 324 -4.65 -9.47 -55.49
C SER A 324 -5.26 -8.90 -54.22
N ASN A 325 -6.10 -7.89 -54.44
CA ASN A 325 -7.08 -7.38 -53.50
C ASN A 325 -8.21 -8.39 -53.37
N SER A 326 -8.60 -8.75 -52.15
CA SER A 326 -10.01 -9.06 -51.89
C SER A 326 -10.43 -8.46 -50.55
N ILE A 327 -11.21 -7.40 -50.69
CA ILE A 327 -11.98 -6.73 -49.66
C ILE A 327 -13.18 -7.63 -49.37
N VAL A 328 -13.26 -8.20 -48.17
CA VAL A 328 -14.52 -8.78 -47.66
C VAL A 328 -15.02 -7.88 -46.54
N LYS A 329 -15.95 -6.98 -46.91
CA LYS A 329 -16.90 -6.37 -45.99
C LYS A 329 -17.94 -7.42 -45.61
N ALA A 330 -18.17 -7.66 -44.32
CA ALA A 330 -19.41 -8.29 -43.85
C ALA A 330 -19.86 -7.76 -42.49
N TYR A 331 -20.96 -6.99 -42.58
CA TYR A 331 -22.12 -6.89 -41.68
C TYR A 331 -21.98 -6.53 -40.19
N LYS A 332 -22.52 -5.33 -39.91
CA LYS A 332 -23.31 -4.99 -38.72
C LYS A 332 -24.57 -5.86 -38.66
N GLN A 333 -24.90 -6.36 -37.48
CA GLN A 333 -26.16 -6.07 -36.78
C GLN A 333 -25.88 -5.98 -35.29
#